data_AF-A0AB73N0P5-F1
#
_entry.id   AF-A0AB73N0P5-F1
#
_cell.length_a   1.000
_cell.length_b   1.000
_cell.length_c   1.000
_cell.angle_alpha   90.00
_cell.angle_beta   90.00
_cell.angle_gamma   90.00
#
_symmetry.space_group_name_H-M   'P 1'
#
loop_
_entity.id
_entity.type
_entity.pdbx_description
1 polymer ?
#
loop_
_entity_poly.entity_id
_entity_poly.type
_entity_poly.pdbx_seq_one_letter_code
_entity_poly.pdbx_strand_id
1 'polypeptide(L)'
;MLRRIAGVLLCVLAWAGPAQATDQLPDLIQIDGQQATLLAEPLSGPLDAPATWKRFVAHAGSALGSCSANWRGYRAHWRLDGQQLVLDRVVLGACNDAPPTLPLDVLFPGQAAPVPAVWVDGELIVALPATATSAAHAPAPYVALQLRRGQVVARQALTEQLLRARHAAMANPRPAH
;
A
#
# COMPACT_ATOMS: atom_id res chain seq x y z
N MET A 1 -19.23 36.59 -30.76
CA MET A 1 -18.33 36.59 -29.58
C MET A 1 -18.01 35.17 -29.07
N LEU A 2 -18.97 34.22 -29.06
CA LEU A 2 -18.72 32.81 -28.66
C LEU A 2 -17.56 32.09 -29.39
N ARG A 3 -17.40 32.30 -30.71
CA ARG A 3 -16.34 31.66 -31.52
C ARG A 3 -14.91 32.06 -31.10
N ARG A 4 -14.72 33.27 -30.56
CA ARG A 4 -13.41 33.74 -30.09
C ARG A 4 -13.05 33.16 -28.71
N ILE A 5 -14.07 32.90 -27.87
CA ILE A 5 -13.91 32.29 -26.55
C ILE A 5 -13.52 30.81 -26.69
N ALA A 6 -14.12 30.09 -27.64
CA ALA A 6 -13.79 28.69 -27.92
C ALA A 6 -12.33 28.50 -28.38
N GLY A 7 -11.82 29.40 -29.23
CA GLY A 7 -10.43 29.34 -29.70
C GLY A 7 -9.40 29.58 -28.58
N VAL A 8 -9.71 30.49 -27.65
CA VAL A 8 -8.84 30.76 -26.49
C VAL A 8 -8.84 29.57 -25.52
N LEU A 9 -9.99 28.94 -25.27
CA LEU A 9 -10.10 27.75 -24.41
C LEU A 9 -9.33 26.54 -24.97
N LEU A 10 -9.39 26.31 -26.28
CA LEU A 10 -8.62 25.23 -26.92
C LEU A 10 -7.10 25.47 -26.87
N CYS A 11 -6.65 26.72 -27.01
CA CYS A 11 -5.24 27.07 -26.85
C CYS A 11 -4.75 26.87 -25.40
N VAL A 12 -5.58 27.13 -24.38
CA VAL A 12 -5.21 26.92 -22.97
C VAL A 12 -5.11 25.43 -22.61
N LEU A 13 -5.99 24.59 -23.15
CA LEU A 13 -5.94 23.13 -22.92
C LEU A 13 -4.73 22.45 -23.58
N ALA A 14 -4.22 23.01 -24.69
CA ALA A 14 -3.01 22.53 -25.34
C ALA A 14 -1.72 22.78 -24.52
N TRP A 15 -1.79 23.58 -23.46
CA TRP A 15 -0.68 23.86 -22.53
C TRP A 15 -0.73 23.00 -21.26
N ALA A 16 -1.71 22.10 -21.12
CA ALA A 16 -1.68 21.10 -20.08
C ALA A 16 -0.59 20.06 -20.42
N GLY A 17 0.59 20.21 -19.81
CA GLY A 17 1.67 19.24 -19.90
C GLY A 17 1.26 17.87 -19.34
N PRO A 18 2.02 16.79 -19.64
CA PRO A 18 1.72 15.47 -19.12
C PRO A 18 1.71 15.50 -17.59
N ALA A 19 0.61 15.08 -16.98
CA ALA A 19 0.53 14.88 -15.54
C ALA A 19 1.46 13.73 -15.18
N GLN A 20 2.61 14.06 -14.58
CA GLN A 20 3.51 13.06 -14.01
C GLN A 20 2.85 12.55 -12.72
N ALA A 21 2.33 11.33 -12.74
CA ALA A 21 1.90 10.66 -11.52
C ALA A 21 3.16 10.35 -10.70
N THR A 22 3.26 10.89 -9.49
CA THR A 22 4.34 10.50 -8.58
C THR A 22 4.08 9.07 -8.13
N ASP A 23 5.03 8.17 -8.39
CA ASP A 23 4.98 6.81 -7.85
C ASP A 23 4.84 6.87 -6.33
N GLN A 24 3.85 6.16 -5.81
CA GLN A 24 3.54 6.17 -4.39
C GLN A 24 4.49 5.27 -3.64
N LEU A 25 4.93 5.70 -2.45
CA LEU A 25 5.70 4.87 -1.53
C LEU A 25 4.78 3.75 -1.01
N PRO A 26 5.04 2.50 -1.41
CA PRO A 26 4.26 1.38 -0.93
C PRO A 26 4.66 1.01 0.49
N ASP A 27 3.80 0.25 1.15
CA ASP A 27 4.16 -0.42 2.39
C ASP A 27 5.19 -1.53 2.12
N LEU A 28 5.92 -1.91 3.15
CA LEU A 28 6.94 -2.96 3.08
C LEU A 28 6.53 -4.16 3.91
N ILE A 29 6.90 -5.36 3.48
CA ILE A 29 6.64 -6.59 4.21
C ILE A 29 7.89 -7.47 4.25
N GLN A 30 8.19 -8.03 5.42
CA GLN A 30 9.19 -9.07 5.58
C GLN A 30 8.51 -10.45 5.40
N ILE A 31 8.93 -11.20 4.38
CA ILE A 31 8.43 -12.54 4.05
C ILE A 31 9.62 -13.42 3.64
N ASP A 32 9.66 -14.67 4.15
CA ASP A 32 10.76 -15.62 3.89
C ASP A 32 12.18 -15.06 4.11
N GLY A 33 12.33 -14.18 5.12
CA GLY A 33 13.60 -13.54 5.43
C GLY A 33 14.04 -12.43 4.48
N GLN A 34 13.17 -12.01 3.55
CA GLN A 34 13.44 -10.94 2.59
C GLN A 34 12.45 -9.79 2.74
N GLN A 35 12.95 -8.57 2.53
CA GLN A 35 12.09 -7.39 2.42
C GLN A 35 11.49 -7.35 1.02
N ALA A 36 10.17 -7.24 0.97
CA ALA A 36 9.36 -7.16 -0.23
C ALA A 36 8.42 -5.95 -0.17
N THR A 37 7.84 -5.63 -1.32
CA THR A 37 6.86 -4.55 -1.43
C THR A 37 5.46 -5.12 -1.21
N LEU A 38 4.67 -4.49 -0.34
CA LEU A 38 3.27 -4.83 -0.14
C LEU A 38 2.40 -3.97 -1.06
N LEU A 39 1.70 -4.60 -2.00
CA LEU A 39 0.82 -3.94 -2.98
C LEU A 39 -0.61 -3.83 -2.44
N ALA A 40 -0.72 -3.42 -1.18
CA ALA A 40 -1.96 -3.23 -0.45
C ALA A 40 -1.73 -2.23 0.69
N GLU A 41 -2.82 -1.74 1.27
CA GLU A 41 -2.79 -0.75 2.36
C GLU A 41 -3.56 -1.27 3.59
N PRO A 42 -3.11 -2.33 4.29
CA PRO A 42 -3.93 -2.96 5.33
C PRO A 42 -4.17 -2.08 6.57
N LEU A 43 -3.43 -0.97 6.71
CA LEU A 43 -3.63 -0.01 7.79
C LEU A 43 -4.80 0.96 7.53
N SER A 44 -5.36 0.98 6.30
CA SER A 44 -6.53 1.81 5.99
C SER A 44 -7.72 1.48 6.88
N GLY A 45 -8.04 0.20 7.08
CA GLY A 45 -9.18 -0.23 7.91
C GLY A 45 -9.18 0.36 9.33
N PRO A 46 -8.11 0.23 10.12
CA PRO A 46 -8.01 0.89 11.43
C PRO A 46 -8.08 2.42 11.36
N LEU A 47 -7.55 3.03 10.30
CA LEU A 47 -7.54 4.49 10.13
C LEU A 47 -8.89 5.05 9.65
N ASP A 48 -9.77 4.23 9.06
CA ASP A 48 -11.15 4.63 8.74
C ASP A 48 -11.99 4.87 9.99
N ALA A 49 -11.60 4.32 11.15
CA ALA A 49 -12.28 4.57 12.41
C ALA A 49 -12.00 6.00 12.92
N PRO A 50 -13.03 6.86 13.12
CA PRO A 50 -12.82 8.27 13.46
C PRO A 50 -11.99 8.51 14.73
N ALA A 51 -12.13 7.65 15.73
CA ALA A 51 -11.37 7.74 16.97
C ALA A 51 -9.88 7.46 16.76
N THR A 52 -9.55 6.47 15.92
CA THR A 52 -8.17 6.12 15.57
C THR A 52 -7.56 7.21 14.69
N TRP A 53 -8.29 7.68 13.68
CA TRP A 53 -7.88 8.81 12.85
C TRP A 53 -7.55 10.05 13.68
N LYS A 54 -8.43 10.40 14.64
CA LYS A 54 -8.21 11.56 15.51
C LYS A 54 -6.92 11.44 16.33
N ARG A 55 -6.64 10.26 16.91
CA ARG A 55 -5.39 10.03 17.65
C ARG A 55 -4.17 10.09 16.73
N PHE A 56 -4.27 9.46 15.55
CA PHE A 56 -3.22 9.47 14.54
C PHE A 56 -2.85 10.91 14.13
N VAL A 57 -3.82 11.72 13.70
CA VAL A 57 -3.57 13.10 13.25
C VAL A 57 -3.07 13.97 14.39
N ALA A 58 -3.64 13.84 15.59
CA ALA A 58 -3.21 14.61 16.76
C ALA A 58 -1.74 14.31 17.15
N HIS A 59 -1.30 13.06 16.99
CA HIS A 59 0.08 12.67 17.25
C HIS A 59 1.01 13.04 16.10
N ALA A 60 0.62 12.74 14.87
CA ALA A 60 1.48 12.90 13.70
C ALA A 60 1.77 14.37 13.41
N GLY A 61 0.77 15.26 13.50
CA GLY A 61 0.95 16.70 13.32
C GLY A 61 1.76 17.05 12.07
N SER A 62 2.84 17.81 12.23
CA SER A 62 3.75 18.20 11.13
C SER A 62 4.67 17.07 10.64
N ALA A 63 4.75 15.94 11.33
CA ALA A 63 5.59 14.81 10.95
C ALA A 63 5.09 14.06 9.70
N LEU A 64 3.84 14.30 9.25
CA LEU A 64 3.30 13.73 8.01
C LEU A 64 4.09 14.17 6.76
N GLY A 65 4.80 15.31 6.84
CA GLY A 65 5.58 15.85 5.72
C GLY A 65 4.71 16.40 4.59
N SER A 66 5.35 16.76 3.47
CA SER A 66 4.70 17.35 2.29
C SER A 66 4.98 16.57 0.98
N CYS A 67 5.44 15.33 1.12
CA CYS A 67 5.87 14.50 0.00
C CYS A 67 4.66 13.93 -0.75
N SER A 68 4.49 14.27 -2.04
CA SER A 68 3.39 13.73 -2.87
C SER A 68 3.48 12.22 -3.09
N ALA A 69 4.69 11.66 -3.00
CA ALA A 69 4.93 10.23 -3.05
C ALA A 69 4.52 9.51 -1.74
N ASN A 70 4.32 10.24 -0.65
CA ASN A 70 3.85 9.69 0.63
C ASN A 70 2.59 10.42 1.09
N TRP A 71 1.58 10.53 0.21
CA TRP A 71 0.36 11.31 0.50
C TRP A 71 -0.41 10.83 1.75
N ARG A 72 -0.29 9.54 2.09
CA ARG A 72 -0.85 8.96 3.32
C ARG A 72 -0.21 9.53 4.59
N GLY A 73 0.96 10.16 4.45
CA GLY A 73 1.79 10.71 5.53
C GLY A 73 2.50 9.65 6.37
N TYR A 74 2.44 8.38 5.96
CA TYR A 74 3.15 7.29 6.60
C TYR A 74 3.53 6.18 5.62
N ARG A 75 4.46 5.32 6.01
CA ARG A 75 4.74 4.01 5.42
C ARG A 75 4.67 2.95 6.50
N ALA A 76 3.86 1.91 6.31
CA ALA A 76 3.79 0.80 7.25
C ALA A 76 4.81 -0.30 6.87
N HIS A 77 5.36 -0.94 7.90
CA HIS A 77 6.24 -2.09 7.79
C HIS A 77 5.57 -3.27 8.45
N TRP A 78 5.41 -4.33 7.68
CA TRP A 78 4.72 -5.56 8.04
C TRP A 78 5.71 -6.73 8.10
N ARG A 79 5.30 -7.82 8.75
CA ARG A 79 6.03 -9.08 8.74
C ARG A 79 5.04 -10.24 8.81
N LEU A 80 5.40 -11.38 8.22
CA LEU A 80 4.78 -12.66 8.58
C LEU A 80 5.56 -13.28 9.74
N ASP A 81 4.90 -13.41 10.90
CA ASP A 81 5.37 -14.18 12.04
C ASP A 81 4.67 -15.54 12.04
N GLY A 82 5.33 -16.54 11.47
CA GLY A 82 4.68 -17.78 11.06
C GLY A 82 3.57 -17.51 10.03
N GLN A 83 2.33 -17.85 10.38
CA GLN A 83 1.14 -17.57 9.55
C GLN A 83 0.43 -16.26 9.92
N GLN A 84 0.86 -15.57 10.98
CA GLN A 84 0.23 -14.32 11.41
C GLN A 84 0.89 -13.13 10.70
N LEU A 85 0.09 -12.33 9.99
CA LEU A 85 0.47 -10.98 9.58
C LEU A 85 0.53 -10.08 10.81
N VAL A 86 1.66 -9.41 11.01
CA VAL A 86 1.86 -8.45 12.08
C VAL A 86 2.31 -7.10 11.53
N LEU A 87 1.86 -6.02 12.15
CA LEU A 87 2.36 -4.67 11.94
C LEU A 87 3.58 -4.46 12.83
N ASP A 88 4.76 -4.35 12.23
CA ASP A 88 6.03 -4.22 12.94
C ASP A 88 6.29 -2.77 13.34
N ARG A 89 6.08 -1.83 12.43
CA ARG A 89 6.20 -0.38 12.71
C ARG A 89 5.50 0.47 11.66
N VAL A 90 5.24 1.73 12.01
CA VAL A 90 4.73 2.75 11.10
C VAL A 90 5.68 3.95 11.13
N VAL A 91 6.17 4.38 9.97
CA VAL A 91 7.10 5.51 9.83
C VAL A 91 6.33 6.69 9.28
N LEU A 92 6.33 7.84 9.96
CA LEU A 92 5.64 9.06 9.54
C LEU A 92 6.50 9.86 8.57
N GLY A 93 5.88 10.47 7.56
CA GLY A 93 6.54 11.34 6.59
C GLY A 93 7.79 10.68 5.99
N ALA A 94 7.62 9.47 5.42
CA ALA A 94 8.73 8.57 5.10
C ALA A 94 9.75 9.11 4.08
N CYS A 95 9.49 10.26 3.46
CA CYS A 95 10.42 10.98 2.58
C CYS A 95 11.34 11.97 3.33
N ASN A 96 11.07 12.27 4.61
CA ASN A 96 11.87 13.21 5.39
C ASN A 96 13.26 12.59 5.71
N ASP A 97 14.24 13.44 6.02
CA ASP A 97 15.62 13.00 6.31
C ASP A 97 15.71 12.07 7.54
N ALA A 98 14.94 12.38 8.57
CA ALA A 98 14.89 11.62 9.83
C ALA A 98 13.42 11.37 10.23
N PRO A 99 12.71 10.47 9.54
CA PRO A 99 11.29 10.29 9.74
C PRO A 99 11.04 9.55 11.06
N PRO A 100 10.19 10.08 11.96
CA PRO A 100 9.92 9.43 13.24
C PRO A 100 9.08 8.17 13.06
N THR A 101 9.27 7.21 13.96
CA THR A 101 8.38 6.04 14.08
C THR A 101 7.18 6.42 14.95
N LEU A 102 5.98 6.12 14.47
CA LEU A 102 4.75 6.26 15.24
C LEU A 102 4.69 5.17 16.32
N PRO A 103 4.52 5.53 17.60
CA PRO A 103 4.19 4.56 18.65
C PRO A 103 2.88 3.83 18.32
N LEU A 104 2.90 2.50 18.24
CA LEU A 104 1.72 1.75 17.78
C LEU A 104 0.53 1.80 18.75
N ASP A 105 0.76 2.16 20.02
CA ASP A 105 -0.29 2.39 21.01
C ASP A 105 -1.19 3.58 20.66
N VAL A 106 -0.71 4.53 19.85
CA VAL A 106 -1.52 5.61 19.28
C VAL A 106 -2.64 5.05 18.40
N LEU A 107 -2.33 4.03 17.60
CA LEU A 107 -3.31 3.37 16.73
C LEU A 107 -4.09 2.29 17.49
N PHE A 108 -3.39 1.50 18.29
CA PHE A 108 -3.88 0.31 18.98
C PHE A 108 -3.60 0.41 20.50
N PRO A 109 -4.46 1.12 21.27
CA PRO A 109 -4.21 1.39 22.68
C PRO A 109 -3.87 0.13 23.50
N GLY A 110 -2.79 0.21 24.27
CA GLY A 110 -2.31 -0.87 25.12
C GLY A 110 -1.52 -1.96 24.40
N GLN A 111 -1.26 -1.83 23.08
CA GLN A 111 -0.47 -2.78 22.32
C GLN A 111 0.88 -2.19 21.92
N ALA A 112 1.94 -2.96 22.12
CA ALA A 112 3.27 -2.65 21.62
C ALA A 112 3.55 -3.40 20.30
N ALA A 113 4.55 -2.94 19.55
CA ALA A 113 5.02 -3.66 18.37
C ALA A 113 5.64 -5.03 18.73
N PRO A 114 5.44 -6.07 17.90
CA PRO A 114 4.59 -6.09 16.72
C PRO A 114 3.10 -6.30 17.08
N VAL A 115 2.19 -5.65 16.33
CA VAL A 115 0.73 -5.76 16.56
C VAL A 115 0.12 -6.79 15.59
N PRO A 116 -0.57 -7.84 16.09
CA PRO A 116 -1.28 -8.79 15.23
C PRO A 116 -2.38 -8.12 14.39
N ALA A 117 -2.34 -8.33 13.07
CA ALA A 117 -3.23 -7.68 12.11
C ALA A 117 -4.61 -8.34 12.02
N VAL A 118 -5.28 -8.54 13.16
CA VAL A 118 -6.53 -9.32 13.26
C VAL A 118 -7.73 -8.72 12.52
N TRP A 119 -7.60 -7.48 12.03
CA TRP A 119 -8.59 -6.78 11.22
C TRP A 119 -8.43 -7.02 9.72
N VAL A 120 -7.39 -7.74 9.29
CA VAL A 120 -7.10 -7.97 7.88
C VAL A 120 -7.75 -9.27 7.41
N ASP A 121 -8.66 -9.16 6.44
CA ASP A 121 -9.27 -10.27 5.72
C ASP A 121 -9.10 -10.04 4.21
N GLY A 122 -9.13 -11.12 3.43
CA GLY A 122 -9.06 -11.03 1.97
C GLY A 122 -7.68 -11.33 1.40
N GLU A 123 -7.39 -10.82 0.20
CA GLU A 123 -6.14 -11.08 -0.51
C GLU A 123 -5.15 -9.93 -0.34
N LEU A 124 -3.89 -10.26 -0.05
CA LEU A 124 -2.76 -9.32 -0.11
C LEU A 124 -1.79 -9.78 -1.19
N ILE A 125 -1.42 -8.86 -2.07
CA ILE A 125 -0.39 -9.10 -3.08
C ILE A 125 0.94 -8.53 -2.60
N VAL A 126 1.98 -9.36 -2.66
CA VAL A 126 3.35 -9.00 -2.32
C VAL A 126 4.20 -9.09 -3.58
N ALA A 127 4.94 -8.03 -3.93
CA ALA A 127 5.94 -8.05 -4.97
C ALA A 127 7.30 -8.40 -4.36
N LEU A 128 7.82 -9.56 -4.75
CA LEU A 128 9.12 -10.05 -4.29
C LEU A 128 10.26 -9.26 -4.95
N PRO A 129 11.40 -9.07 -4.26
CA PRO A 129 12.55 -8.43 -4.86
C PRO A 129 13.01 -9.23 -6.09
N ALA A 130 13.33 -8.53 -7.18
CA ALA A 130 13.90 -9.16 -8.36
C ALA A 130 15.25 -9.79 -8.01
N THR A 131 15.32 -11.12 -7.95
CA THR A 131 16.60 -11.82 -7.86
C THR A 131 17.32 -11.72 -9.21
N ALA A 132 18.62 -11.38 -9.20
CA ALA A 132 19.46 -11.22 -10.40
C ALA A 132 19.77 -12.52 -11.17
N THR A 133 18.87 -13.51 -11.16
CA THR A 133 19.10 -14.86 -11.70
C THR A 133 18.36 -15.06 -13.03
N SER A 134 19.08 -15.62 -14.01
CA SER A 134 18.71 -15.84 -15.41
C SER A 134 17.31 -16.42 -15.66
N ALA A 135 16.68 -15.94 -16.74
CA ALA A 135 15.27 -15.99 -17.11
C ALA A 135 14.62 -17.37 -17.31
N ALA A 136 15.31 -18.49 -17.08
CA ALA A 136 14.74 -19.83 -17.26
C ALA A 136 14.02 -20.39 -16.02
N HIS A 137 14.35 -19.89 -14.81
CA HIS A 137 13.77 -20.35 -13.53
C HIS A 137 13.51 -19.18 -12.57
N ALA A 138 13.24 -17.98 -13.10
CA ALA A 138 12.98 -16.82 -12.25
C ALA A 138 11.80 -17.12 -11.32
N PRO A 139 11.96 -16.95 -9.99
CA PRO A 139 10.84 -17.11 -9.06
C PRO A 139 9.71 -16.17 -9.46
N ALA A 140 8.47 -16.59 -9.20
CA ALA A 140 7.31 -15.77 -9.49
C ALA A 140 7.49 -14.40 -8.82
N PRO A 141 7.39 -13.28 -9.57
CA PRO A 141 7.69 -11.96 -9.04
C PRO A 141 6.69 -11.49 -7.98
N TYR A 142 5.56 -12.18 -7.84
CA TYR A 142 4.53 -11.86 -6.86
C TYR A 142 4.07 -13.08 -6.08
N VAL A 143 3.55 -12.83 -4.89
CA VAL A 143 2.86 -13.80 -4.05
C VAL A 143 1.51 -13.22 -3.64
N ALA A 144 0.43 -13.97 -3.84
CA ALA A 144 -0.86 -13.70 -3.23
C ALA A 144 -0.97 -14.46 -1.90
N LEU A 145 -1.33 -13.73 -0.85
CA LEU A 145 -1.65 -14.26 0.46
C LEU A 145 -3.16 -14.12 0.67
N GLN A 146 -3.85 -15.22 0.93
CA GLN A 146 -5.23 -15.17 1.40
C GLN A 146 -5.22 -15.15 2.92
N LEU A 147 -5.84 -14.13 3.51
CA LEU A 147 -5.91 -13.94 4.95
C LEU A 147 -7.33 -14.09 5.48
N ARG A 148 -7.41 -14.60 6.71
CA ARG A 148 -8.59 -14.53 7.57
C ARG A 148 -8.16 -14.05 8.95
N ARG A 149 -8.65 -12.89 9.40
CA ARG A 149 -8.25 -12.25 10.66
C ARG A 149 -6.72 -12.18 10.85
N GLY A 150 -6.01 -11.78 9.80
CA GLY A 150 -4.56 -11.67 9.75
C GLY A 150 -3.81 -13.00 9.64
N GLN A 151 -4.50 -14.14 9.66
CA GLN A 151 -3.87 -15.46 9.48
C GLN A 151 -3.84 -15.84 8.00
N VAL A 152 -2.67 -16.19 7.49
CA VAL A 152 -2.48 -16.69 6.12
C VAL A 152 -3.06 -18.10 6.02
N VAL A 153 -4.18 -18.22 5.31
CA VAL A 153 -4.87 -19.49 5.06
C VAL A 153 -4.51 -20.12 3.72
N ALA A 154 -4.00 -19.33 2.78
CA ALA A 154 -3.45 -19.82 1.51
C ALA A 154 -2.37 -18.89 0.99
N ARG A 155 -1.42 -19.46 0.23
CA ARG A 155 -0.33 -18.74 -0.41
C ARG A 155 -0.18 -19.23 -1.85
N GLN A 156 -0.13 -18.32 -2.81
CA GLN A 156 0.00 -18.64 -4.23
C GLN A 156 1.05 -17.77 -4.91
N ALA A 157 1.97 -18.39 -5.64
CA ALA A 157 2.91 -17.71 -6.52
C ALA A 157 2.17 -17.14 -7.75
N LEU A 158 2.46 -15.90 -8.12
CA LEU A 158 1.82 -15.21 -9.24
C LEU A 158 2.84 -14.64 -10.23
N THR A 159 2.59 -14.88 -11.51
CA THR A 159 3.27 -14.19 -12.62
C THR A 159 2.60 -12.85 -12.87
N GLU A 160 3.29 -11.94 -13.56
CA GLU A 160 2.68 -10.67 -14.00
C GLU A 160 1.40 -10.87 -14.81
N GLN A 161 1.38 -11.85 -15.71
CA GLN A 161 0.22 -12.14 -16.55
C GLN A 161 -0.99 -12.55 -15.70
N LEU A 162 -0.78 -13.40 -14.69
CA LEU A 162 -1.84 -13.82 -13.78
C LEU A 162 -2.34 -12.65 -12.92
N LEU A 163 -1.43 -11.80 -12.42
CA LEU A 163 -1.80 -10.60 -11.67
C LEU A 163 -2.66 -9.65 -12.53
N ARG A 164 -2.24 -9.38 -13.77
CA ARG A 164 -3.01 -8.55 -14.72
C ARG A 164 -4.39 -9.14 -15.00
N ALA A 165 -4.47 -10.44 -15.23
CA ALA A 165 -5.75 -11.13 -15.46
C ALA A 165 -6.69 -11.01 -14.26
N ARG A 166 -6.17 -11.09 -13.03
CA ARG A 166 -6.96 -10.92 -11.80
C ARG A 166 -7.49 -9.49 -11.64
N HIS A 167 -6.64 -8.49 -11.82
CA HIS A 167 -7.08 -7.09 -11.77
C HIS A 167 -8.18 -6.81 -12.81
N ALA A 168 -8.05 -7.34 -14.02
CA ALA A 168 -9.08 -7.20 -15.06
C ALA A 168 -10.41 -7.88 -14.67
N ALA A 169 -10.36 -9.05 -14.03
CA ALA A 169 -11.56 -9.75 -13.55
C ALA A 169 -12.27 -8.99 -12.42
N MET A 170 -11.51 -8.33 -11.53
CA MET A 170 -12.06 -7.50 -10.45
C MET A 170 -12.69 -6.20 -10.97
N ALA A 171 -12.12 -5.60 -12.02
CA ALA A 171 -12.64 -4.38 -12.63
C ALA A 171 -13.95 -4.61 -13.41
N ASN A 172 -14.15 -5.82 -13.95
CA ASN A 172 -15.35 -6.21 -14.70
C ASN A 172 -15.94 -7.51 -14.14
N PRO A 173 -16.59 -7.49 -12.96
CA PRO A 173 -17.28 -8.66 -12.45
C PRO A 173 -18.38 -9.03 -13.45
N ARG A 174 -18.31 -10.23 -14.04
CA ARG A 174 -19.42 -10.74 -14.85
C ARG A 174 -20.67 -10.76 -13.97
N PRO A 175 -21.81 -10.20 -14.43
CA PRO A 175 -23.05 -10.31 -13.67
C PRO A 175 -23.37 -11.79 -13.45
N ALA A 176 -23.68 -12.15 -12.21
CA ALA A 176 -24.20 -13.48 -11.91
C ALA A 176 -25.52 -13.66 -12.69
N HIS A 177 -25.57 -14.67 -13.55
CA HIS A 177 -26.77 -15.11 -14.24
C HIS A 177 -27.69 -15.89 -13.30
#